data_AF-A0A7G7YEJ6-F1
#
_entry.id   AF-A0A7G7YEJ6-F1
#
_cell.length_a   1.000
_cell.length_b   1.000
_cell.length_c   1.000
_cell.angle_alpha   90.00
_cell.angle_beta   90.00
_cell.angle_gamma   90.00
#
_symmetry.space_group_name_H-M   'P 1'
#
loop_
_entity.id
_entity.type
_entity.pdbx_description
1 polymer ?
#
loop_
_entity_poly.entity_id
_entity_poly.type
_entity_poly.pdbx_seq_one_letter_code
_entity_poly.pdbx_strand_id
1 'polypeptide(L)'
;MTSYYDSRGQKQLYIGLVVDSHPNAMFHIYVSSLKKLALGYVSGKMRESAIRIIRGDTVLIELSGYDQTRGRIVQRLDNYSLSLDNDSSDQPEPDKDPFFDKGRQGSSRPDPDPNDTERDGAS
;
A
#
# COMPACT_ATOMS: atom_id res chain seq x y z
N MET A 1 -0.92 26.96 3.77
CA MET A 1 -2.26 26.33 3.60
C MET A 1 -2.59 25.51 4.85
N THR A 2 -2.57 26.12 6.05
CA THR A 2 -2.49 25.37 7.32
C THR A 2 -3.03 26.19 8.51
N SER A 3 -4.29 26.59 8.48
CA SER A 3 -4.92 27.30 9.60
C SER A 3 -6.41 27.03 9.64
N TYR A 4 -6.86 26.41 10.72
CA TYR A 4 -8.27 26.10 10.94
C TYR A 4 -8.57 26.14 12.44
N TYR A 5 -8.53 27.27 13.17
CA TYR A 5 -8.12 28.65 12.79
C TYR A 5 -7.13 29.26 13.82
N ASP A 6 -7.39 30.45 14.40
CA ASP A 6 -6.60 31.20 15.42
C ASP A 6 -7.38 32.48 15.87
N SER A 7 -7.01 33.09 17.01
CA SER A 7 -7.29 34.45 17.54
C SER A 7 -8.72 35.01 17.57
N ARG A 8 -9.70 34.34 16.95
CA ARG A 8 -11.11 34.76 16.81
C ARG A 8 -12.10 33.73 17.37
N GLY A 9 -11.64 32.89 18.31
CA GLY A 9 -12.50 31.96 19.06
C GLY A 9 -13.00 30.74 18.28
N GLN A 10 -12.21 30.20 17.34
CA GLN A 10 -12.56 28.95 16.65
C GLN A 10 -11.59 27.81 16.99
N LYS A 11 -12.13 26.59 16.93
CA LYS A 11 -11.45 25.29 17.08
C LYS A 11 -10.13 25.27 16.29
N GLN A 12 -9.11 24.54 16.77
CA GLN A 12 -7.80 24.50 16.11
C GLN A 12 -7.43 23.07 15.67
N LEU A 13 -7.56 22.79 14.37
CA LEU A 13 -7.37 21.47 13.77
C LEU A 13 -5.94 21.28 13.23
N TYR A 14 -5.36 20.11 13.53
CA TYR A 14 -4.03 19.70 13.10
C TYR A 14 -4.06 18.28 12.53
N ILE A 15 -3.16 18.00 11.59
CA ILE A 15 -2.91 16.64 11.10
C ILE A 15 -1.84 16.00 11.99
N GLY A 16 -2.07 14.74 12.38
CA GLY A 16 -1.11 13.96 13.16
C GLY A 16 -1.13 12.48 12.81
N LEU A 17 -0.04 11.80 13.15
CA LEU A 17 0.16 10.36 12.96
C LEU A 17 -0.06 9.64 14.29
N VAL A 18 -0.87 8.58 14.31
CA VAL A 18 -1.09 7.76 15.52
C VAL A 18 0.16 6.92 15.79
N VAL A 19 0.86 7.23 16.88
CA VAL A 19 2.08 6.53 17.33
C VAL A 19 1.73 5.31 18.18
N ASP A 20 0.76 5.43 19.09
CA ASP A 20 0.33 4.34 19.98
C ASP A 20 -1.16 4.46 20.36
N SER A 21 -1.75 3.33 20.76
CA SER A 21 -3.14 3.21 21.19
C SER A 21 -3.24 2.62 22.60
N HIS A 22 -4.02 3.25 23.47
CA HIS A 22 -4.31 2.79 24.84
C HIS A 22 -5.71 2.16 24.93
N PRO A 23 -5.95 1.23 25.87
CA PRO A 23 -7.23 0.52 26.01
C PRO A 23 -8.44 1.45 26.25
N ASN A 24 -8.24 2.63 26.85
CA ASN A 24 -9.31 3.59 27.16
C ASN A 24 -9.74 4.45 25.94
N ALA A 25 -9.53 3.97 24.71
CA ALA A 25 -9.71 4.72 23.46
C ALA A 25 -8.99 6.09 23.46
N MET A 26 -7.80 6.13 24.06
CA MET A 26 -6.87 7.26 24.02
C MET A 26 -5.72 6.91 23.08
N PHE A 27 -5.26 7.87 22.29
CA PHE A 27 -4.22 7.65 21.29
C PHE A 27 -3.09 8.66 21.47
N HIS A 28 -1.85 8.20 21.42
CA HIS A 28 -0.70 9.08 21.29
C HIS A 28 -0.56 9.46 19.82
N ILE A 29 -0.65 10.75 19.53
CA ILE A 29 -0.63 11.30 18.17
C ILE A 29 0.55 12.24 18.06
N TYR A 30 1.45 11.99 17.11
CA TYR A 30 2.53 12.90 16.78
C TYR A 30 2.01 13.98 15.82
N VAL A 31 1.95 15.21 16.30
CA VAL A 31 1.49 16.37 15.52
C VAL A 31 2.69 17.00 14.84
N SER A 32 2.85 16.75 13.54
CA SER A 32 4.02 17.18 12.76
C SER A 32 4.23 18.70 12.78
N SER A 33 3.15 19.48 12.71
CA SER A 33 3.17 20.95 12.74
C SER A 33 3.72 21.52 14.05
N LEU A 34 3.52 20.82 15.18
CA LEU A 34 3.95 21.27 16.51
C LEU A 34 5.20 20.52 17.02
N LYS A 35 5.64 19.47 16.31
CA LYS A 35 6.73 18.56 16.70
C LYS A 35 6.57 17.99 18.12
N LYS A 36 5.32 17.73 18.53
CA LYS A 36 4.95 17.27 19.87
C LYS A 36 4.05 16.04 19.79
N LEU A 37 4.09 15.22 20.85
CA LEU A 37 3.13 14.16 21.09
C LEU A 37 1.92 14.75 21.83
N ALA A 38 0.72 14.46 21.34
CA ALA A 38 -0.55 14.84 21.98
C ALA A 38 -1.37 13.60 22.31
N LEU A 39 -2.14 13.66 23.40
CA LEU A 39 -3.09 12.64 23.80
C LEU A 39 -4.47 12.96 23.20
N GLY A 40 -4.88 12.16 22.21
CA GLY A 40 -6.16 12.31 21.51
C GLY A 40 -7.25 11.40 22.05
N TYR A 41 -8.44 11.97 22.26
CA TYR A 41 -9.67 11.22 22.57
C TYR A 41 -10.59 11.17 21.35
N VAL A 42 -11.16 10.00 21.07
CA VAL A 42 -12.15 9.82 19.98
C VAL A 42 -13.38 10.70 20.22
N SER A 43 -13.81 11.48 19.22
CA SER A 43 -15.05 12.26 19.27
C SER A 43 -16.30 11.36 19.30
N GLY A 44 -17.42 11.88 19.83
CA GLY A 44 -18.71 11.15 19.86
C GLY A 44 -19.13 10.66 18.46
N LYS A 45 -19.09 11.57 17.47
CA LYS A 45 -19.37 11.26 16.06
C LYS A 45 -18.54 10.09 15.51
N MET A 46 -17.26 9.97 15.86
CA MET A 46 -16.43 8.84 15.45
C MET A 46 -16.82 7.52 16.14
N ARG A 47 -17.29 7.57 17.40
CA ARG A 47 -17.83 6.39 18.11
C ARG A 47 -19.16 5.94 17.51
N GLU A 48 -20.06 6.89 17.23
CA GLU A 48 -21.33 6.63 16.52
C GLU A 48 -21.09 6.01 15.14
N SER A 49 -20.07 6.48 14.43
CA SER A 49 -19.65 5.96 13.12
C SER A 49 -18.83 4.66 13.20
N ALA A 50 -18.65 4.08 14.40
CA ALA A 50 -17.85 2.87 14.67
C ALA A 50 -16.41 2.89 14.08
N ILE A 51 -15.80 4.07 13.92
CA ILE A 51 -14.49 4.21 13.25
C ILE A 51 -13.38 3.68 14.18
N ARG A 52 -12.76 2.57 13.77
CA ARG A 52 -11.59 2.00 14.45
C ARG A 52 -10.32 2.72 14.01
N ILE A 53 -9.61 3.30 14.97
CA ILE A 53 -8.27 3.89 14.78
C ILE A 53 -7.22 2.84 15.17
N ILE A 54 -6.17 2.70 14.36
CA ILE A 54 -5.00 1.86 14.64
C ILE A 54 -3.71 2.70 14.67
N ARG A 55 -2.63 2.12 15.20
CA ARG A 55 -1.28 2.69 15.10
C ARG A 55 -0.86 2.79 13.63
N GLY A 56 -0.31 3.93 13.24
CA GLY A 56 0.05 4.26 11.86
C GLY A 56 -1.03 5.04 11.08
N ASP A 57 -2.25 5.15 11.60
CA ASP A 57 -3.30 5.96 10.95
C ASP A 57 -2.93 7.45 10.97
N THR A 58 -3.24 8.15 9.88
CA THR A 58 -3.23 9.62 9.85
C THR A 58 -4.60 10.13 10.30
N VAL A 59 -4.63 11.06 11.25
CA VAL A 59 -5.86 11.55 11.87
C VAL A 59 -5.86 13.09 11.97
N LEU A 60 -7.07 13.65 11.97
CA LEU A 60 -7.32 15.07 12.22
C LEU A 60 -7.69 15.28 13.70
N ILE A 61 -6.86 16.03 14.42
CA ILE A 61 -7.02 16.30 15.85
C ILE A 61 -7.34 17.79 16.10
N GLU A 62 -8.40 18.04 16.85
CA GLU A 62 -8.74 19.35 17.42
C GLU A 62 -7.96 19.54 18.73
N LEU A 63 -6.99 20.45 18.73
CA LEU A 63 -6.28 20.89 19.94
C LEU A 63 -6.92 22.17 20.48
N SER A 64 -6.81 22.38 21.79
CA SER A 64 -7.22 23.62 22.42
C SER A 64 -6.11 24.67 22.32
N GLY A 65 -6.47 25.93 22.11
CA GLY A 65 -5.50 27.05 22.14
C GLY A 65 -4.82 27.22 23.51
N TYR A 66 -5.41 26.67 24.58
CA TYR A 66 -4.86 26.70 25.94
C TYR A 66 -3.90 25.53 26.24
N ASP A 67 -4.08 24.37 25.61
CA ASP A 67 -3.27 23.17 25.85
C ASP A 67 -3.13 22.37 24.54
N GLN A 68 -1.91 22.35 24.02
CA GLN A 68 -1.53 21.62 22.81
C GLN A 68 -1.17 20.14 23.07
N THR A 69 -1.17 19.69 24.33
CA THR A 69 -0.83 18.30 24.69
C THR A 69 -2.04 17.36 24.67
N ARG A 70 -3.26 17.90 24.60
CA ARG A 70 -4.52 17.13 24.63
C ARG A 70 -5.47 17.60 23.54
N GLY A 71 -6.18 16.66 22.93
CA GLY A 71 -7.11 16.99 21.86
C GLY A 71 -8.20 15.96 21.61
N ARG A 72 -9.07 16.30 20.66
CA ARG A 72 -10.19 15.46 20.21
C ARG A 72 -9.97 15.04 18.77
N ILE A 73 -9.99 13.73 18.52
CA ILE A 73 -9.89 13.18 17.17
C ILE A 73 -11.25 13.36 16.48
N VAL A 74 -11.26 14.13 15.40
CA VAL A 74 -12.47 14.49 14.65
C VAL A 74 -12.72 13.52 13.50
N GLN A 75 -11.67 13.10 12.82
CA GLN A 75 -11.73 12.28 11.61
C GLN A 75 -10.45 11.46 11.43
N ARG A 76 -10.56 10.25 10.88
CA ARG A 76 -9.44 9.49 10.30
C ARG A 76 -9.30 9.90 8.83
N LEU A 77 -8.08 10.19 8.38
CA LEU A 77 -7.79 10.40 6.97
C LEU A 77 -7.51 9.04 6.35
N ASP A 78 -8.50 8.50 5.65
CA ASP A 78 -8.31 7.27 4.89
C ASP A 78 -7.36 7.57 3.73
N ASN A 79 -6.22 6.86 3.70
CA ASN A 79 -5.47 6.72 2.46
C ASN A 79 -6.32 5.84 1.54
N TYR A 80 -7.22 6.47 0.78
CA TYR A 80 -7.72 5.88 -0.44
C TYR A 80 -6.49 5.60 -1.28
N SER A 81 -6.12 4.32 -1.35
CA SER A 81 -5.27 3.82 -2.40
C SER A 81 -5.88 4.35 -3.69
N LEU A 82 -5.14 5.22 -4.36
CA LEU A 82 -5.30 5.36 -5.78
C LEU A 82 -5.07 3.95 -6.34
N SER A 83 -6.16 3.23 -6.57
CA SER A 83 -6.36 2.51 -7.82
C SER A 83 -6.29 3.56 -8.93
N LEU A 84 -5.06 4.07 -9.15
CA LEU A 84 -4.59 4.28 -10.49
C LEU A 84 -4.66 2.89 -11.08
N ASP A 85 -5.68 2.71 -11.91
CA ASP A 85 -5.78 1.57 -12.78
C ASP A 85 -4.51 1.57 -13.63
N ASN A 86 -3.50 0.83 -13.16
CA ASN A 86 -2.28 0.52 -13.91
C ASN A 86 -2.60 -0.51 -15.02
N ASP A 87 -3.74 -0.28 -15.69
CA ASP A 87 -4.01 -0.72 -17.05
C ASP A 87 -3.36 0.29 -18.01
N SER A 88 -2.06 0.52 -17.77
CA SER A 88 -1.22 1.31 -18.65
C SER A 88 -0.79 0.43 -19.81
N SER A 89 -1.66 0.39 -20.82
CA SER A 89 -1.35 0.12 -22.23
C SER A 89 -0.65 -1.20 -22.58
N ASP A 90 -1.29 -1.94 -23.48
CA ASP A 90 -0.76 -2.07 -24.85
C ASP A 90 0.73 -1.72 -24.99
N GLN A 91 1.58 -2.74 -24.90
CA GLN A 91 2.84 -2.73 -25.61
C GLN A 91 2.56 -3.25 -27.03
N PRO A 92 2.38 -2.41 -28.06
CA PRO A 92 2.61 -2.87 -29.41
C PRO A 92 4.10 -3.19 -29.49
N GLU A 93 4.49 -4.47 -29.41
CA GLU A 93 5.90 -4.85 -29.51
C GLU A 93 6.47 -4.32 -30.83
N PRO A 94 7.42 -3.36 -30.80
CA PRO A 94 8.13 -2.98 -32.00
C PRO A 94 9.18 -4.05 -32.30
N ASP A 95 9.32 -4.37 -33.58
CA ASP A 95 10.53 -5.00 -34.14
C ASP A 95 10.86 -6.42 -33.62
N LYS A 96 9.88 -7.32 -33.64
CA LYS A 96 10.17 -8.73 -33.98
C LYS A 96 10.00 -8.93 -35.47
N ASP A 97 11.07 -8.61 -36.21
CA ASP A 97 11.14 -8.77 -37.67
C ASP A 97 10.69 -10.17 -38.12
N PRO A 98 9.90 -10.28 -39.21
CA PRO A 98 9.38 -11.56 -39.71
C PRO A 98 10.44 -12.41 -40.44
N PHE A 99 11.73 -12.14 -40.22
CA PHE A 99 12.84 -12.56 -41.09
C PHE A 99 14.04 -13.16 -40.34
N PHE A 100 13.81 -13.95 -39.29
CA PHE A 100 14.87 -14.80 -38.74
C PHE A 100 14.87 -16.20 -39.36
N ASP A 101 15.60 -16.31 -40.47
CA ASP A 101 15.90 -17.56 -41.17
C ASP A 101 16.66 -18.57 -40.28
N LYS A 102 16.10 -19.77 -40.14
CA LYS A 102 16.88 -21.02 -40.02
C LYS A 102 16.26 -22.11 -40.88
N GLY A 103 16.79 -22.24 -42.09
CA GLY A 103 16.30 -23.17 -43.10
C GLY A 103 16.37 -24.67 -42.74
N ARG A 104 15.44 -25.39 -43.38
CA ARG A 104 15.56 -26.75 -43.98
C ARG A 104 16.44 -27.79 -43.28
N GLN A 105 15.78 -28.81 -42.73
CA GLN A 105 15.72 -30.21 -43.21
C GLN A 105 14.96 -31.03 -42.14
N GLY A 106 14.20 -32.09 -42.44
CA GLY A 106 13.89 -32.77 -43.69
C GLY A 106 13.29 -34.13 -43.31
N SER A 107 12.14 -34.51 -43.86
CA SER A 107 11.44 -35.74 -43.47
C SER A 107 12.10 -37.00 -44.04
N SER A 108 12.55 -37.94 -43.19
CA SER A 108 12.74 -39.36 -43.56
C SER A 108 12.97 -40.29 -42.35
N ARG A 109 12.06 -41.27 -42.21
CA ARG A 109 12.17 -42.62 -41.60
C ARG A 109 12.62 -42.77 -40.11
N PRO A 110 11.93 -43.64 -39.35
CA PRO A 110 12.50 -44.30 -38.18
C PRO A 110 13.19 -45.62 -38.57
N ASP A 111 14.43 -45.81 -38.11
CA ASP A 111 15.11 -47.11 -38.15
C ASP A 111 15.23 -47.67 -36.70
N PRO A 112 14.47 -48.72 -36.32
CA PRO A 112 14.86 -49.65 -35.26
C PRO A 112 15.82 -50.71 -35.85
N ASP A 113 16.67 -51.43 -35.11
CA ASP A 113 16.69 -51.79 -33.69
C ASP A 113 18.18 -52.03 -33.27
N PRO A 114 18.66 -51.62 -32.08
CA PRO A 114 20.03 -51.88 -31.64
C PRO A 114 20.35 -53.34 -31.24
N ASN A 115 19.41 -54.29 -31.31
CA ASN A 115 19.61 -55.62 -30.74
C ASN A 115 20.24 -56.68 -31.66
N ASP A 116 20.68 -56.33 -32.88
CA ASP A 116 21.60 -57.16 -33.68
C ASP A 116 23.05 -57.04 -33.15
N THR A 117 23.28 -57.57 -31.95
CA THR A 117 24.64 -57.86 -31.46
C THR A 117 24.95 -59.34 -31.66
N GLU A 118 25.92 -59.61 -32.51
CA GLU A 118 26.44 -60.96 -32.77
C GLU A 118 26.92 -61.64 -31.47
N ARG A 119 26.15 -62.66 -31.06
CA ARG A 119 26.51 -63.70 -30.08
C ARG A 119 25.96 -65.03 -30.62
N ASP A 120 26.67 -66.14 -30.63
CA ASP A 120 28.04 -66.41 -30.20
C ASP A 120 28.70 -67.33 -31.24
N GLY A 121 30.00 -67.15 -31.49
CA GLY A 121 30.80 -68.18 -32.14
C GLY A 121 31.12 -69.29 -31.13
N ALA A 122 30.66 -70.52 -31.39
CA ALA A 122 31.10 -71.72 -30.68
C ALA A 122 31.59 -72.76 -31.70
N SER A 123 32.76 -73.35 -31.40
CA SER A 123 33.48 -74.31 -32.24
C SER A 123 32.96 -75.74 -32.12
#